data_AF-W7ILP1-F1
#
_entry.id   AF-W7ILP1-F1
#
_cell.length_a   1.000
_cell.length_b   1.000
_cell.length_c   1.000
_cell.angle_alpha   90.00
_cell.angle_beta   90.00
_cell.angle_gamma   90.00
#
_symmetry.space_group_name_H-M   'P 1'
#
loop_
_entity.id
_entity.type
_entity.pdbx_description
1 polymer ?
#
loop_
_entity_poly.entity_id
_entity_poly.type
_entity_poly.pdbx_seq_one_letter_code
_entity_poly.pdbx_strand_id
1 'polypeptide(L)'
;MEGWADGEAGIVAPAAAPLAGFTRAQVADALDRARRALISARIDPRVLHGTDVHLLADQFAAPKRAEVLASPHLRTAIAEGSTLLDGVPVKVTGTMTVQAGRRGELIIDMNHSFAYAFTPRNRAVLTGPMQIISVVRAQSQYGFYGLADWPGVGRGLTPLDHSRFFYSMSCSAAVRGYLAPADAELVNPGGATPEEDRKRIFDPSLPMPDPKGTC
;
A
#
# COMPACT_ATOMS: atom_id res chain seq x y z
N MET A 1 -6.44 11.12 -17.00
CA MET A 1 -6.36 10.49 -15.67
C MET A 1 -7.12 11.39 -14.71
N GLU A 2 -8.44 11.34 -14.75
CA GLU A 2 -9.25 11.88 -13.66
C GLU A 2 -9.20 10.83 -12.53
N GLY A 3 -9.00 11.26 -11.28
CA GLY A 3 -9.10 10.38 -10.11
C GLY A 3 -7.79 9.83 -9.52
N TRP A 4 -6.61 10.14 -10.06
CA TRP A 4 -5.32 9.83 -9.44
C TRP A 4 -4.64 11.12 -8.96
N ALA A 5 -4.17 11.12 -7.72
CA ALA A 5 -3.50 12.24 -7.09
C ALA A 5 -2.02 11.94 -6.80
N ASP A 6 -1.26 12.98 -6.48
CA ASP A 6 0.17 12.89 -6.27
C ASP A 6 0.50 12.52 -4.83
N GLY A 7 1.20 11.41 -4.65
CA GLY A 7 1.71 10.93 -3.38
C GLY A 7 0.62 10.88 -2.31
N GLU A 8 0.91 11.52 -1.18
CA GLU A 8 0.03 11.49 -0.01
C GLU A 8 -1.32 12.20 -0.21
N ALA A 9 -1.46 13.05 -1.24
CA ALA A 9 -2.71 13.72 -1.55
C ALA A 9 -3.80 12.73 -2.02
N GLY A 10 -3.41 11.54 -2.51
CA GLY A 10 -4.34 10.48 -2.87
C GLY A 10 -4.77 9.58 -1.71
N ILE A 11 -4.30 9.84 -0.48
CA ILE A 11 -4.72 9.12 0.73
C ILE A 11 -5.52 10.09 1.59
N VAL A 12 -6.83 10.10 1.39
CA VAL A 12 -7.76 11.00 2.08
C VAL A 12 -8.53 10.23 3.14
N ALA A 13 -8.39 10.64 4.40
CA ALA A 13 -9.20 10.11 5.49
C ALA A 13 -10.63 10.65 5.41
N PRO A 14 -11.66 9.84 5.76
CA PRO A 14 -13.02 10.31 5.82
C PRO A 14 -13.20 11.30 6.97
N ALA A 15 -14.28 12.09 6.92
CA ALA A 15 -14.63 12.98 8.03
C ALA A 15 -14.93 12.15 9.29
N ALA A 16 -14.21 12.44 10.37
CA ALA A 16 -14.40 11.73 11.64
C ALA A 16 -15.75 12.06 12.26
N ALA A 17 -16.44 11.06 12.82
CA ALA A 17 -17.64 11.19 13.63
C ALA A 17 -17.55 10.26 14.85
N PRO A 18 -18.24 10.54 15.98
CA PRO A 18 -18.27 9.62 17.11
C PRO A 18 -18.76 8.22 16.68
N LEU A 19 -18.04 7.18 17.09
CA LEU A 19 -18.29 5.81 16.64
C LEU A 19 -17.77 4.80 17.66
N ALA A 20 -18.52 3.73 17.93
CA ALA A 20 -18.11 2.64 18.82
C ALA A 20 -17.62 3.09 20.23
N GLY A 21 -18.19 4.17 20.77
CA GLY A 21 -17.78 4.77 22.05
C GLY A 21 -16.56 5.69 21.98
N PHE A 22 -15.94 5.82 20.81
CA PHE A 22 -14.91 6.81 20.54
C PHE A 22 -15.53 8.17 20.26
N THR A 23 -14.92 9.22 20.81
CA THR A 23 -15.22 10.61 20.45
C THR A 23 -14.77 10.92 19.03
N ARG A 24 -15.32 11.99 18.44
CA ARG A 24 -14.87 12.49 17.12
C ARG A 24 -13.35 12.67 17.05
N ALA A 25 -12.74 13.22 18.10
CA ALA A 25 -11.30 13.47 18.14
C ALA A 25 -10.48 12.17 18.15
N GLN A 26 -10.95 11.14 18.87
CA GLN A 26 -10.28 9.84 18.90
C GLN A 26 -10.42 9.10 17.55
N VAL A 27 -11.57 9.21 16.88
CA VAL A 27 -11.73 8.67 15.52
C VAL A 27 -10.83 9.40 14.53
N ALA A 28 -10.68 10.72 14.65
CA ALA A 28 -9.76 11.49 13.83
C ALA A 28 -8.29 11.06 14.03
N ASP A 29 -7.85 10.88 15.28
CA ASP A 29 -6.49 10.38 15.58
C ASP A 29 -6.26 8.97 15.01
N ALA A 30 -7.25 8.08 15.12
CA ALA A 30 -7.15 6.73 14.55
C ALA A 30 -6.99 6.74 13.03
N LEU A 31 -7.81 7.53 12.34
CA LEU A 31 -7.77 7.72 10.88
C LEU A 31 -6.44 8.35 10.42
N ASP A 32 -5.97 9.36 11.14
CA ASP A 32 -4.71 10.05 10.83
C ASP A 32 -3.48 9.15 11.03
N ARG A 33 -3.47 8.31 12.08
CA ARG A 33 -2.47 7.24 12.24
C ARG A 33 -2.53 6.23 11.09
N ALA A 34 -3.72 5.80 10.68
CA ALA A 34 -3.86 4.84 9.58
C ALA A 34 -3.37 5.43 8.26
N ARG A 35 -3.68 6.71 8.01
CA ARG A 35 -3.14 7.48 6.88
C ARG A 35 -1.61 7.50 6.90
N ARG A 36 -0.99 7.86 8.03
CA ARG A 36 0.48 7.83 8.17
C ARG A 36 1.06 6.45 7.94
N ALA A 37 0.45 5.40 8.49
CA ALA A 37 0.90 4.02 8.27
C ALA A 37 0.91 3.67 6.77
N LEU A 38 -0.15 4.03 6.04
CA LEU A 38 -0.22 3.77 4.60
C LEU A 38 0.80 4.59 3.80
N ILE A 39 1.02 5.86 4.16
CA ILE A 39 2.07 6.71 3.54
C ILE A 39 3.45 6.12 3.77
N SER A 40 3.79 5.78 5.02
CA SER A 40 5.06 5.13 5.34
C SER A 40 5.22 3.83 4.56
N ALA A 41 4.20 2.98 4.53
CA ALA A 41 4.27 1.67 3.87
C ALA A 41 4.42 1.72 2.34
N ARG A 42 3.88 2.75 1.68
CA ARG A 42 3.67 2.76 0.22
C ARG A 42 4.34 3.93 -0.51
N ILE A 43 4.79 4.96 0.20
CA ILE A 43 5.27 6.20 -0.41
C ILE A 43 6.62 6.63 0.17
N ASP A 44 6.84 6.53 1.48
CA ASP A 44 8.08 7.04 2.10
C ASP A 44 9.32 6.35 1.50
N PRO A 45 10.22 7.07 0.81
CA PRO A 45 11.38 6.47 0.14
C PRO A 45 12.27 5.67 1.09
N ARG A 46 12.34 6.05 2.37
CA ARG A 46 13.16 5.34 3.36
C ARG A 46 12.61 3.96 3.68
N VAL A 47 11.28 3.82 3.73
CA VAL A 47 10.63 2.51 3.91
C VAL A 47 10.66 1.70 2.62
N LEU A 48 10.42 2.35 1.47
CA LEU A 48 10.44 1.70 0.15
C LEU A 48 11.82 1.08 -0.13
N HIS A 49 12.90 1.80 0.16
CA HIS A 49 14.27 1.31 -0.01
C HIS A 49 14.82 0.58 1.24
N GLY A 50 14.01 0.43 2.29
CA GLY A 50 14.38 -0.32 3.49
C GLY A 50 15.45 0.33 4.37
N THR A 51 15.77 1.60 4.17
CA THR A 51 16.78 2.34 4.97
C THR A 51 16.24 2.76 6.34
N ASP A 52 14.93 2.90 6.50
CA ASP A 52 14.29 3.16 7.80
C ASP A 52 12.86 2.59 7.84
N VAL A 53 12.75 1.28 8.10
CA VAL A 53 11.46 0.58 8.20
C VAL A 53 10.71 0.87 9.51
N HIS A 54 11.37 1.48 10.50
CA HIS A 54 10.76 1.80 11.79
C HIS A 54 9.71 2.91 11.69
N LEU A 55 9.82 3.81 10.70
CA LEU A 55 8.83 4.83 10.38
C LEU A 55 7.42 4.26 10.15
N LEU A 56 7.34 3.04 9.62
CA LEU A 56 6.08 2.30 9.51
C LEU A 56 5.69 1.67 10.84
N ALA A 57 6.60 0.92 11.46
CA ALA A 57 6.32 0.19 12.69
C ALA A 57 5.84 1.11 13.83
N ASP A 58 6.38 2.32 13.93
CA ASP A 58 6.04 3.28 14.97
C ASP A 58 4.60 3.82 14.89
N GLN A 59 3.92 3.63 13.76
CA GLN A 59 2.48 3.95 13.63
C GLN A 59 1.59 2.93 14.37
N PHE A 60 2.12 1.75 14.67
CA PHE A 60 1.39 0.66 15.32
C PHE A 60 1.64 0.59 16.83
N ALA A 61 0.73 -0.08 17.52
CA ALA A 61 0.83 -0.37 18.94
C ALA A 61 2.16 -1.08 19.24
N ALA A 62 2.80 -0.75 20.37
CA ALA A 62 4.11 -1.28 20.71
C ALA A 62 4.23 -2.82 20.60
N PRO A 63 3.24 -3.63 21.06
CA PRO A 63 3.28 -5.09 20.91
C PRO A 63 3.24 -5.58 19.46
N LYS A 64 2.83 -4.74 18.50
CA LYS A 64 2.67 -5.09 17.08
C LYS A 64 3.85 -4.66 16.22
N ARG A 65 4.80 -3.90 16.74
CA ARG A 65 5.93 -3.39 15.96
C ARG A 65 6.80 -4.50 15.37
N ALA A 66 7.10 -5.54 16.15
CA ALA A 66 7.89 -6.66 15.68
C ALA A 66 7.20 -7.43 14.54
N GLU A 67 5.88 -7.63 14.65
CA GLU A 67 5.04 -8.23 13.61
C GLU A 67 5.07 -7.38 12.32
N VAL A 68 4.95 -6.06 12.46
CA VAL A 68 4.99 -5.13 11.33
C VAL A 68 6.34 -5.17 10.62
N LEU A 69 7.45 -5.18 11.37
CA LEU A 69 8.80 -5.25 10.83
C LEU A 69 9.09 -6.57 10.11
N ALA A 70 8.55 -7.67 10.61
CA ALA A 70 8.73 -9.00 10.03
C ALA A 70 7.86 -9.25 8.79
N SER A 71 6.81 -8.46 8.56
CA SER A 71 5.86 -8.70 7.48
C SER A 71 6.30 -8.07 6.15
N PRO A 72 6.59 -8.88 5.11
CA PRO A 72 6.85 -8.34 3.77
C PRO A 72 5.58 -7.81 3.09
N HIS A 73 4.38 -8.08 3.63
CA HIS A 73 3.10 -7.70 3.02
C HIS A 73 2.61 -6.31 3.41
N LEU A 74 3.03 -5.83 4.57
CA LEU A 74 2.59 -4.54 5.10
C LEU A 74 3.23 -3.34 4.42
N ARG A 75 4.31 -3.53 3.66
CA ARG A 75 5.00 -2.46 2.93
C ARG A 75 5.24 -2.81 1.47
N THR A 76 5.58 -1.79 0.69
CA THR A 76 6.23 -1.96 -0.61
C THR A 76 7.74 -1.92 -0.37
N ALA A 77 8.49 -2.83 -0.98
CA ALA A 77 9.95 -2.88 -0.91
C ALA A 77 10.50 -2.85 -2.33
N ILE A 78 11.29 -1.85 -2.69
CA ILE A 78 11.88 -1.74 -4.02
C ILE A 78 13.12 -2.64 -4.09
N ALA A 79 13.27 -3.40 -5.17
CA ALA A 79 14.42 -4.25 -5.39
C ALA A 79 15.71 -3.43 -5.51
N GLU A 80 16.82 -3.98 -5.00
CA GLU A 80 18.14 -3.39 -5.20
C GLU A 80 18.42 -3.17 -6.70
N GLY A 81 19.06 -2.04 -7.03
CA GLY A 81 19.34 -1.64 -8.41
C GLY A 81 18.13 -1.09 -9.18
N SER A 82 16.95 -0.96 -8.56
CA SER A 82 15.80 -0.24 -9.11
C SER A 82 15.61 1.08 -8.37
N THR A 83 15.44 2.18 -9.12
CA THR A 83 15.24 3.52 -8.56
C THR A 83 13.98 4.14 -9.12
N LEU A 84 13.22 4.84 -8.27
CA LEU A 84 12.10 5.64 -8.75
C LEU A 84 12.60 6.74 -9.69
N LEU A 85 11.75 7.18 -10.60
CA LEU A 85 12.05 8.25 -11.54
C LEU A 85 12.03 9.60 -10.81
N ASP A 86 13.16 10.31 -10.85
CA ASP A 86 13.31 11.58 -10.14
C ASP A 86 12.25 12.62 -10.53
N GLY A 87 11.71 13.31 -9.53
CA GLY A 87 10.69 14.34 -9.72
C GLY A 87 9.29 13.81 -10.09
N VAL A 88 9.10 12.49 -10.19
CA VAL A 88 7.81 11.88 -10.46
C VAL A 88 7.22 11.29 -9.18
N PRO A 89 6.17 11.88 -8.60
CA PRO A 89 5.54 11.34 -7.41
C PRO A 89 4.82 10.01 -7.73
N VAL A 90 4.76 9.12 -6.75
CA VAL A 90 3.87 7.95 -6.79
C VAL A 90 2.45 8.44 -7.02
N LYS A 91 1.76 7.93 -8.04
CA LYS A 91 0.35 8.27 -8.26
C LYS A 91 -0.51 7.36 -7.39
N VAL A 92 -1.54 7.93 -6.76
CA VAL A 92 -2.39 7.22 -5.81
C VAL A 92 -3.87 7.49 -6.09
N THR A 93 -4.68 6.45 -5.99
CA THR A 93 -6.14 6.54 -5.97
C THR A 93 -6.67 5.49 -5.00
N GLY A 94 -7.79 5.77 -4.34
CA GLY A 94 -8.37 4.82 -3.40
C GLY A 94 -9.33 5.43 -2.40
N THR A 95 -9.69 4.61 -1.43
CA THR A 95 -10.62 4.96 -0.37
C THR A 95 -10.12 4.49 0.98
N MET A 96 -10.49 5.26 2.01
CA MET A 96 -10.35 4.89 3.41
C MET A 96 -11.72 5.01 4.07
N THR A 97 -12.13 3.98 4.81
CA THR A 97 -13.38 3.96 5.56
C THR A 97 -13.10 3.56 7.01
N VAL A 98 -14.03 3.90 7.90
CA VAL A 98 -13.99 3.48 9.30
C VAL A 98 -15.34 2.95 9.72
N GLN A 99 -15.33 1.85 10.46
CA GLN A 99 -16.54 1.22 10.99
C GLN A 99 -16.32 0.73 12.43
N ALA A 100 -17.41 0.50 13.14
CA ALA A 100 -17.36 -0.10 14.46
C ALA A 100 -16.97 -1.58 14.33
N GLY A 101 -15.95 -2.00 15.09
CA GLY A 101 -15.63 -3.41 15.27
C GLY A 101 -16.33 -3.98 16.49
N ARG A 102 -15.60 -4.82 17.24
CA ARG A 102 -16.03 -5.25 18.57
C ARG A 102 -16.07 -4.06 19.54
N ARG A 103 -16.64 -4.28 20.72
CA ARG A 103 -16.79 -3.23 21.75
C ARG A 103 -15.44 -2.61 22.11
N GLY A 104 -15.20 -1.37 21.69
CA GLY A 104 -13.94 -0.64 21.94
C GLY A 104 -12.88 -0.75 20.83
N GLU A 105 -13.29 -1.19 19.64
CA GLU A 105 -12.47 -1.38 18.44
C GLU A 105 -13.05 -0.57 17.28
N LEU A 106 -12.20 0.16 16.57
CA LEU A 106 -12.51 0.67 15.22
C LEU A 106 -11.81 -0.23 14.20
N ILE A 107 -12.49 -0.48 13.09
CA ILE A 107 -11.92 -1.13 11.91
C ILE A 107 -11.76 -0.08 10.83
N ILE A 108 -10.55 0.05 10.29
CA ILE A 108 -10.21 1.01 9.25
C ILE A 108 -9.81 0.21 8.01
N ASP A 109 -10.63 0.30 6.96
CA ASP A 109 -10.38 -0.35 5.68
C ASP A 109 -9.80 0.65 4.70
N MET A 110 -8.73 0.26 4.01
CA MET A 110 -8.07 1.05 2.98
C MET A 110 -7.93 0.22 1.71
N ASN A 111 -8.47 0.73 0.61
CA ASN A 111 -8.39 0.10 -0.70
C ASN A 111 -7.77 1.09 -1.67
N HIS A 112 -6.50 0.88 -2.05
CA HIS A 112 -5.76 1.84 -2.86
C HIS A 112 -5.00 1.15 -4.01
N SER A 113 -4.77 1.91 -5.08
CA SER A 113 -3.85 1.56 -6.15
C SER A 113 -2.74 2.61 -6.19
N PHE A 114 -1.50 2.14 -6.32
CA PHE A 114 -0.28 2.95 -6.33
C PHE A 114 0.47 2.68 -7.63
N ALA A 115 0.82 3.71 -8.38
CA ALA A 115 1.63 3.59 -9.59
C ALA A 115 3.00 4.23 -9.36
N TYR A 116 4.05 3.44 -9.57
CA TYR A 116 5.45 3.80 -9.35
C TYR A 116 6.13 3.88 -10.71
N ALA A 117 6.64 5.06 -11.05
CA ALA A 117 7.50 5.22 -12.21
C ALA A 117 8.96 4.99 -11.81
N PHE A 118 9.67 4.17 -12.57
CA PHE A 118 11.07 3.84 -12.36
C PHE A 118 11.97 4.51 -13.40
N THR A 119 13.22 4.74 -13.01
CA THR A 119 14.27 5.14 -13.95
C THR A 119 14.54 3.96 -14.88
N PRO A 120 14.39 4.13 -16.22
CA PRO A 120 14.63 3.05 -17.17
C PRO A 120 16.08 2.62 -17.17
N ARG A 121 16.32 1.31 -17.27
CA ARG A 121 17.67 0.76 -17.44
C ARG A 121 18.26 1.08 -18.82
N ASN A 122 17.41 1.04 -19.86
CA ASN A 122 17.78 1.41 -21.22
C ASN A 122 16.60 2.07 -21.94
N ARG A 123 16.70 3.38 -22.16
CA ARG A 123 15.65 4.17 -22.82
C ARG A 123 15.42 3.78 -24.29
N ALA A 124 16.43 3.25 -24.97
CA ALA A 124 16.37 2.95 -26.41
C ALA A 124 15.48 1.74 -26.75
N VAL A 125 15.14 0.92 -25.76
CA VAL A 125 14.34 -0.30 -25.94
C VAL A 125 12.92 -0.19 -25.35
N LEU A 126 12.56 1.00 -24.87
CA LEU A 126 11.20 1.26 -24.37
C LEU A 126 10.24 1.36 -25.54
N THR A 127 9.24 0.48 -25.55
CA THR A 127 8.12 0.46 -26.51
C THR A 127 6.82 0.99 -25.88
N GLY A 128 6.77 1.16 -24.56
CA GLY A 128 5.63 1.76 -23.88
C GLY A 128 5.88 2.12 -22.41
N PRO A 129 5.04 2.99 -21.82
CA PRO A 129 5.23 3.50 -20.46
C PRO A 129 5.13 2.41 -19.39
N MET A 130 4.34 1.35 -19.61
CA MET A 130 4.15 0.27 -18.65
C MET A 130 5.43 -0.53 -18.37
N GLN A 131 6.45 -0.47 -19.24
CA GLN A 131 7.74 -1.12 -18.97
C GLN A 131 8.48 -0.51 -17.77
N ILE A 132 8.19 0.75 -17.44
CA ILE A 132 8.81 1.47 -16.33
C ILE A 132 7.80 1.89 -15.27
N ILE A 133 6.50 1.60 -15.46
CA ILE A 133 5.45 1.88 -14.49
C ILE A 133 4.96 0.55 -13.94
N SER A 134 5.14 0.35 -12.64
CA SER A 134 4.53 -0.78 -11.93
C SER A 134 3.37 -0.30 -11.07
N VAL A 135 2.31 -1.09 -11.02
CA VAL A 135 1.12 -0.77 -10.21
C VAL A 135 0.98 -1.79 -9.09
N VAL A 136 0.78 -1.29 -7.87
CA VAL A 136 0.47 -2.09 -6.69
C VAL A 136 -0.95 -1.78 -6.26
N ARG A 137 -1.82 -2.78 -6.33
CA ARG A 137 -3.15 -2.78 -5.71
C ARG A 137 -2.98 -3.27 -4.28
N ALA A 138 -3.47 -2.52 -3.30
CA ALA A 138 -3.35 -2.88 -1.89
C ALA A 138 -4.70 -2.73 -1.18
N GLN A 139 -5.08 -3.78 -0.46
CA GLN A 139 -6.14 -3.72 0.54
C GLN A 139 -5.49 -3.91 1.90
N SER A 140 -5.84 -3.05 2.85
CA SER A 140 -5.28 -3.09 4.20
C SER A 140 -6.37 -2.75 5.19
N GLN A 141 -6.52 -3.62 6.17
CA GLN A 141 -7.42 -3.46 7.29
C GLN A 141 -6.60 -3.29 8.57
N TYR A 142 -6.84 -2.20 9.29
CA TYR A 142 -6.24 -1.95 10.60
C TYR A 142 -7.31 -1.90 11.67
N GLY A 143 -7.03 -2.52 12.81
CA GLY A 143 -7.80 -2.31 14.04
C GLY A 143 -7.21 -1.14 14.82
N PHE A 144 -8.05 -0.34 15.48
CA PHE A 144 -7.61 0.67 16.44
C PHE A 144 -8.26 0.43 17.81
N TYR A 145 -7.41 0.35 18.84
CA TYR A 145 -7.80 0.07 20.22
C TYR A 145 -7.33 1.22 21.10
N GLY A 146 -8.26 2.09 21.53
CA GLY A 146 -7.91 3.31 22.27
C GLY A 146 -8.66 3.51 23.59
N LEU A 147 -9.68 2.70 23.89
CA LEU A 147 -10.57 2.90 25.05
C LEU A 147 -10.25 2.00 26.25
N ALA A 148 -9.49 0.93 26.05
CA ALA A 148 -9.04 0.02 27.10
C ALA A 148 -7.70 -0.61 26.71
N ASP A 149 -6.95 -1.10 27.69
CA ASP A 149 -5.78 -1.93 27.41
C ASP A 149 -6.25 -3.35 27.08
N TRP A 150 -6.13 -3.72 25.81
CA TRP A 150 -6.41 -5.08 25.33
C TRP A 150 -5.14 -5.91 25.45
N PRO A 151 -5.11 -6.96 26.31
CA PRO A 151 -3.92 -7.79 26.47
C PRO A 151 -3.42 -8.35 25.14
N GLY A 152 -2.12 -8.20 24.86
CA GLY A 152 -1.50 -8.68 23.62
C GLY A 152 -1.76 -7.84 22.36
N VAL A 153 -2.62 -6.83 22.44
CA VAL A 153 -2.92 -5.89 21.34
C VAL A 153 -2.29 -4.52 21.63
N GLY A 154 -2.43 -4.03 22.86
CA GLY A 154 -1.97 -2.70 23.27
C GLY A 154 -2.83 -1.57 22.70
N ARG A 155 -2.46 -0.33 23.03
CA ARG A 155 -3.14 0.88 22.51
C ARG A 155 -2.55 1.32 21.18
N GLY A 156 -3.42 1.65 20.22
CA GLY A 156 -3.03 2.15 18.89
C GLY A 156 -3.50 1.23 17.77
N LEU A 157 -2.81 1.32 16.63
CA LEU A 157 -3.11 0.50 15.45
C LEU A 157 -2.56 -0.91 15.57
N THR A 158 -3.31 -1.86 15.01
CA THR A 158 -2.95 -3.26 14.86
C THR A 158 -3.23 -3.69 13.41
N PRO A 159 -2.28 -4.34 12.72
CA PRO A 159 -2.56 -4.94 11.43
C PRO A 159 -3.57 -6.09 11.59
N LEU A 160 -4.55 -6.20 10.68
CA LEU A 160 -5.56 -7.25 10.72
C LEU A 160 -5.50 -8.11 9.46
N ASP A 161 -5.87 -7.55 8.31
CA ASP A 161 -5.87 -8.24 7.03
C ASP A 161 -5.24 -7.38 5.94
N HIS A 162 -4.44 -8.01 5.08
CA HIS A 162 -3.63 -7.32 4.07
C HIS A 162 -3.47 -8.17 2.83
N SER A 163 -3.91 -7.64 1.69
CA SER A 163 -3.71 -8.26 0.39
C SER A 163 -3.05 -7.27 -0.56
N ARG A 164 -2.24 -7.80 -1.49
CA ARG A 164 -1.58 -7.02 -2.53
C ARG A 164 -1.62 -7.76 -3.84
N PHE A 165 -1.76 -6.99 -4.91
CA PHE A 165 -1.62 -7.48 -6.27
C PHE A 165 -0.68 -6.55 -7.03
N PHE A 166 0.18 -7.14 -7.85
CA PHE A 166 1.18 -6.44 -8.62
C PHE A 166 0.89 -6.54 -10.11
N TYR A 167 1.14 -5.46 -10.83
CA TYR A 167 0.96 -5.39 -12.28
C TYR A 167 2.14 -4.68 -12.95
N SER A 168 2.54 -5.19 -14.11
CA SER A 168 3.60 -4.61 -14.95
C SER A 168 4.91 -4.42 -14.19
N MET A 169 5.43 -5.53 -13.68
CA MET A 169 6.61 -5.55 -12.83
C MET A 169 7.40 -6.85 -13.03
N SER A 170 8.63 -6.92 -12.53
CA SER A 170 9.48 -8.10 -12.68
C SER A 170 8.99 -9.33 -11.88
N CYS A 171 8.65 -10.43 -12.56
CA CYS A 171 8.29 -11.71 -11.94
C CYS A 171 9.30 -12.18 -10.89
N SER A 172 10.59 -12.14 -11.24
CA SER A 172 11.67 -12.60 -10.38
C SER A 172 11.80 -11.73 -9.12
N ALA A 173 11.57 -10.42 -9.22
CA ALA A 173 11.48 -9.54 -8.06
C ALA A 173 10.23 -9.84 -7.22
N ALA A 174 9.07 -10.05 -7.87
CA ALA A 174 7.80 -10.33 -7.20
C ALA A 174 7.86 -11.59 -6.33
N VAL A 175 8.45 -12.67 -6.85
CA VAL A 175 8.67 -13.94 -6.11
C VAL A 175 9.53 -13.72 -4.86
N ARG A 176 10.45 -12.76 -4.89
CA ARG A 176 11.29 -12.39 -3.73
C ARG A 176 10.63 -11.34 -2.82
N GLY A 177 9.40 -10.92 -3.10
CA GLY A 177 8.66 -9.92 -2.32
C GLY A 177 9.07 -8.47 -2.60
N TYR A 178 9.78 -8.20 -3.70
CA TYR A 178 10.22 -6.86 -4.09
C TYR A 178 9.46 -6.34 -5.29
N LEU A 179 9.36 -5.02 -5.40
CA LEU A 179 8.87 -4.29 -6.55
C LEU A 179 10.05 -3.86 -7.43
N ALA A 180 9.98 -4.16 -8.71
CA ALA A 180 10.90 -3.69 -9.73
C ALA A 180 10.15 -3.55 -11.06
N PRO A 181 10.52 -2.59 -11.92
CA PRO A 181 9.86 -2.39 -13.21
C PRO A 181 9.98 -3.63 -14.10
N ALA A 182 9.10 -3.76 -15.09
CA ALA A 182 9.14 -4.89 -16.02
C ALA A 182 10.44 -4.90 -16.87
N ASP A 183 11.03 -3.74 -17.16
CA ASP A 183 12.34 -3.64 -17.83
C ASP A 183 13.51 -4.17 -16.98
N ALA A 184 13.26 -4.54 -15.71
CA ALA A 184 14.23 -5.23 -14.87
C ALA A 184 14.36 -6.72 -15.18
N GLU A 185 13.39 -7.32 -15.91
CA GLU A 185 13.45 -8.70 -16.33
C GLU A 185 14.41 -8.95 -17.48
N LEU A 186 15.16 -10.04 -17.40
CA LEU A 186 16.05 -10.50 -18.46
C LEU A 186 15.30 -11.21 -19.59
N VAL A 187 14.15 -11.81 -19.27
CA VAL A 187 13.26 -12.49 -20.21
C VAL A 187 11.84 -12.04 -19.89
N ASN A 188 11.15 -11.43 -20.84
CA ASN A 188 9.78 -10.96 -20.66
C ASN A 188 8.83 -12.18 -20.65
N PRO A 189 8.26 -12.60 -19.49
CA PRO A 189 7.49 -13.84 -19.44
C PRO A 189 6.01 -13.64 -19.79
N GLY A 190 5.53 -12.39 -19.85
CA GLY A 190 4.10 -12.07 -19.74
C GLY A 190 3.34 -12.00 -21.06
N GLY A 191 2.23 -12.77 -21.13
CA GLY A 191 1.16 -12.56 -22.12
C GLY A 191 0.28 -11.35 -21.78
N ALA A 192 -0.65 -11.00 -22.67
CA ALA A 192 -1.55 -9.87 -22.44
C ALA A 192 -2.48 -10.13 -21.24
N THR A 193 -2.51 -9.21 -20.27
CA THR A 193 -3.48 -9.23 -19.17
C THR A 193 -4.89 -9.02 -19.72
N PRO A 194 -5.89 -9.85 -19.35
CA PRO A 194 -7.27 -9.63 -19.74
C PRO A 194 -7.74 -8.21 -19.38
N GLU A 195 -8.52 -7.59 -20.27
CA GLU A 195 -8.99 -6.20 -20.09
C GLU A 195 -9.80 -6.01 -18.80
N GLU A 196 -10.54 -7.04 -18.37
CA GLU A 196 -11.29 -7.03 -17.11
C GLU A 196 -10.36 -6.94 -15.89
N ASP A 197 -9.32 -7.76 -15.85
CA ASP A 197 -8.33 -7.73 -14.77
C ASP A 197 -7.57 -6.40 -14.77
N ARG A 198 -7.25 -5.87 -15.96
CA ARG A 198 -6.67 -4.54 -16.11
C ARG A 198 -7.54 -3.49 -15.45
N LYS A 199 -8.85 -3.47 -15.69
CA LYS A 199 -9.76 -2.52 -15.03
C LYS A 199 -9.74 -2.64 -13.50
N ARG A 200 -9.78 -3.86 -12.97
CA ARG A 200 -9.75 -4.14 -11.52
C ARG A 200 -8.44 -3.72 -10.85
N ILE A 201 -7.33 -3.68 -11.59
CA ILE A 201 -6.03 -3.19 -11.10
C ILE A 201 -6.04 -1.66 -10.93
N PHE A 202 -6.58 -0.93 -11.90
CA PHE A 202 -6.54 0.53 -11.94
C PHE A 202 -7.72 1.21 -11.21
N ASP A 203 -8.81 0.49 -10.93
CA ASP A 203 -9.97 1.00 -10.21
C ASP A 203 -10.10 0.38 -8.81
N PRO A 204 -9.82 1.16 -7.74
CA PRO A 204 -9.91 0.68 -6.39
C PRO A 204 -11.28 0.30 -5.86
N SER A 205 -12.34 0.69 -6.55
CA SER A 205 -13.70 0.37 -6.15
C SER A 205 -14.10 -1.05 -6.54
N LEU A 206 -13.36 -1.67 -7.45
CA LEU A 206 -13.61 -3.03 -7.91
C LEU A 206 -12.95 -4.08 -7.01
N PRO A 207 -13.50 -5.32 -6.98
CA PRO A 207 -12.89 -6.43 -6.26
C PRO A 207 -11.44 -6.68 -6.70
N MET A 208 -10.61 -7.14 -5.76
CA MET A 208 -9.23 -7.54 -6.06
C MET A 208 -9.20 -8.54 -7.24
N PRO A 209 -8.29 -8.37 -8.22
CA PRO A 209 -8.10 -9.35 -9.29
C PRO A 209 -7.74 -10.75 -8.75
N ASP A 210 -8.02 -11.78 -9.54
CA ASP A 210 -7.56 -13.15 -9.26
C ASP A 210 -6.02 -13.18 -9.36
N PRO A 211 -5.29 -13.78 -8.40
CA PRO A 211 -3.82 -13.84 -8.37
C PRO A 211 -3.14 -14.57 -9.55
N LYS A 212 -3.83 -14.94 -10.64
CA LYS A 212 -3.17 -15.44 -11.85
C LYS A 212 -2.22 -14.36 -12.38
N GLY A 213 -0.93 -14.60 -12.16
CA GLY A 213 0.15 -13.60 -12.20
C GLY A 213 0.15 -12.70 -13.43
N THR A 214 0.30 -11.40 -13.21
CA THR A 214 0.38 -10.37 -14.27
C THR A 214 1.72 -9.61 -14.26
N CYS A 215 2.73 -10.22 -13.64
CA CYS A 215 4.12 -9.91 -13.88
C CYS A 215 4.60 -10.62 -15.16
#